data_AF-A0A9R1VUC6-F1
#
_entry.id   AF-A0A9R1VUC6-F1
#
_cell.length_a   1.000
_cell.length_b   1.000
_cell.length_c   1.000
_cell.angle_alpha   90.00
_cell.angle_beta   90.00
_cell.angle_gamma   90.00
#
_symmetry.space_group_name_H-M   'P 1'
#
loop_
_entity.id
_entity.type
_entity.pdbx_description
1 polymer ?
#
loop_
_entity_poly.entity_id
_entity_poly.type
_entity_poly.pdbx_seq_one_letter_code
_entity_poly.pdbx_strand_id
1 'polypeptide(L)'
;MISNMQLLCDVGVPGSKMLYVLTDHPRDISDTKEQFKKAMEEVVEMGIDPLKTNFMSVVHALRSISKSTWEKKMDNFLLPVDD
;
A
#
# COMPACT_ATOMS: atom_id res chain seq x y z
N MET A 1 11.06 -6.81 -7.41
CA MET A 1 10.16 -6.36 -8.49
C MET A 1 9.28 -7.48 -9.05
N ILE A 2 9.79 -8.46 -9.82
CA ILE A 2 8.94 -9.55 -10.38
C ILE A 2 8.15 -10.28 -9.29
N SER A 3 8.81 -10.65 -8.18
CA SER A 3 8.14 -11.29 -7.04
C SER A 3 7.09 -10.40 -6.36
N ASN A 4 7.25 -9.08 -6.43
CA ASN A 4 6.29 -8.12 -5.85
C ASN A 4 5.09 -7.92 -6.78
N MET A 5 5.32 -7.98 -8.09
CA MET A 5 4.24 -8.02 -9.07
C MET A 5 3.40 -9.28 -8.94
N GLN A 6 4.03 -10.44 -8.69
CA GLN A 6 3.31 -11.68 -8.43
C GLN A 6 2.35 -11.52 -7.25
N LEU A 7 2.81 -10.91 -6.16
CA LEU A 7 1.96 -10.63 -4.99
C LEU A 7 0.77 -9.73 -5.35
N LEU A 8 0.97 -8.70 -6.18
CA LEU A 8 -0.12 -7.85 -6.67
C LEU A 8 -1.13 -8.62 -7.51
N CYS A 9 -0.67 -9.55 -8.36
CA CYS A 9 -1.56 -10.45 -9.09
C CYS A 9 -2.36 -11.35 -8.15
N ASP A 10 -1.70 -11.94 -7.14
CA ASP A 10 -2.30 -12.89 -6.22
C ASP A 10 -3.43 -12.26 -5.39
N VAL A 11 -3.33 -10.96 -5.07
CA VAL A 11 -4.40 -10.20 -4.38
C VAL A 11 -5.43 -9.57 -5.33
N GLY A 12 -5.30 -9.80 -6.64
CA GLY A 12 -6.28 -9.38 -7.64
C GLY A 12 -6.11 -7.95 -8.16
N VAL A 13 -4.95 -7.29 -7.95
CA VAL A 13 -4.73 -5.94 -8.51
C VAL A 13 -4.83 -6.00 -10.05
N PRO A 14 -5.65 -5.13 -10.68
CA PRO A 14 -5.77 -5.11 -12.13
C PRO A 14 -4.44 -4.87 -12.84
N GLY A 15 -4.17 -5.63 -13.90
CA GLY A 15 -2.92 -5.50 -14.68
C GLY A 15 -2.67 -4.09 -15.22
N SER A 16 -3.72 -3.33 -15.55
CA SER A 16 -3.61 -1.92 -15.96
C SER A 16 -3.03 -1.02 -14.87
N LYS A 17 -3.35 -1.28 -13.59
CA LYS A 17 -2.77 -0.55 -12.45
C LYS A 17 -1.35 -0.97 -12.18
N MET A 18 -1.05 -2.27 -12.32
CA MET A 18 0.32 -2.75 -12.20
C MET A 18 1.22 -2.11 -13.26
N LEU A 19 0.73 -1.99 -14.50
CA LEU A 19 1.43 -1.29 -15.57
C LEU A 19 1.68 0.17 -15.21
N TYR A 20 0.66 0.88 -14.70
CA TYR A 20 0.82 2.26 -14.24
C TYR A 20 1.90 2.41 -13.16
N VAL A 21 1.89 1.54 -12.15
CA VAL A 21 2.91 1.54 -11.08
C VAL A 21 4.30 1.26 -11.64
N LEU A 22 4.43 0.32 -12.59
CA LEU A 22 5.71 0.01 -13.22
C LEU A 22 6.28 1.19 -14.02
N THR A 23 5.43 1.91 -14.74
CA THR A 23 5.87 2.99 -15.63
C THR A 23 6.12 4.29 -14.89
N ASP A 24 5.28 4.62 -13.91
CA ASP A 24 5.23 5.94 -13.28
C ASP A 24 5.87 5.93 -11.88
N HIS A 25 5.79 4.80 -11.18
CA HIS A 25 6.22 4.66 -9.79
C HIS A 25 7.02 3.37 -9.52
N PRO A 26 8.09 3.05 -10.28
CA PRO A 26 8.79 1.77 -10.15
C PRO A 26 9.38 1.54 -8.75
N ARG A 27 9.71 2.61 -8.02
CA ARG A 27 10.17 2.56 -6.62
C ARG A 27 9.14 1.95 -5.65
N ASP A 28 7.88 1.95 -6.02
CA ASP A 28 6.78 1.47 -5.19
C ASP A 28 6.75 -0.06 -5.09
N ILE A 29 7.50 -0.76 -5.94
CA ILE A 29 7.59 -2.22 -5.97
C ILE A 29 9.05 -2.71 -5.96
N SER A 30 9.99 -1.84 -5.63
CA SER A 30 11.44 -2.13 -5.58
C SER A 30 11.91 -2.73 -4.27
N ASP A 31 11.06 -2.76 -3.23
CA ASP A 31 11.40 -3.33 -1.93
C ASP A 31 11.72 -4.83 -1.99
N THR A 32 12.33 -5.31 -0.91
CA THR A 32 12.40 -6.75 -0.65
C THR A 32 11.00 -7.35 -0.64
N LYS A 33 10.89 -8.62 -1.03
CA LYS A 33 9.61 -9.34 -1.08
C LYS A 33 8.90 -9.32 0.28
N GLU A 34 9.65 -9.43 1.36
CA GLU A 34 9.13 -9.47 2.72
C GLU A 34 8.53 -8.12 3.15
N GLN A 35 9.26 -7.03 2.94
CA GLN A 35 8.76 -5.67 3.25
C GLN A 35 7.51 -5.34 2.44
N PHE A 36 7.53 -5.65 1.14
CA PHE A 36 6.40 -5.39 0.27
C PHE A 36 5.17 -6.21 0.65
N LYS A 37 5.37 -7.50 0.94
CA LYS A 37 4.30 -8.39 1.42
C LYS A 37 3.67 -7.86 2.71
N LYS A 38 4.50 -7.48 3.69
CA LYS A 38 4.01 -6.94 4.96
C LYS A 38 3.16 -5.68 4.76
N ALA A 39 3.60 -4.75 3.91
CA ALA A 39 2.83 -3.55 3.60
C ALA A 39 1.48 -3.90 2.96
N MET A 40 1.44 -4.86 2.04
CA MET A 40 0.19 -5.30 1.42
C MET A 40 -0.78 -5.94 2.43
N GLU A 41 -0.26 -6.76 3.35
CA GLU A 41 -1.05 -7.38 4.42
C GLU A 41 -1.65 -6.30 5.34
N GLU A 42 -0.86 -5.31 5.76
CA GLU A 42 -1.35 -4.19 6.58
C GLU A 42 -2.46 -3.39 5.86
N VAL A 43 -2.34 -3.13 4.55
CA VAL A 43 -3.39 -2.45 3.75
C VAL A 43 -4.68 -3.27 3.68
N VAL A 44 -4.57 -4.59 3.51
CA VAL A 44 -5.73 -5.49 3.48
C VAL A 44 -6.40 -5.57 4.85
N GLU A 45 -5.62 -5.62 5.94
CA GLU A 45 -6.14 -5.60 7.32
C GLU A 45 -6.92 -4.32 7.65
N MET A 46 -6.57 -3.19 7.02
CA MET A 46 -7.33 -1.93 7.13
C MET A 46 -8.64 -1.91 6.34
N GLY A 47 -8.97 -2.98 5.62
CA GLY A 47 -10.17 -3.07 4.80
C GLY A 47 -10.06 -2.28 3.49
N ILE A 48 -8.86 -1.89 3.06
CA ILE A 48 -8.67 -1.25 1.76
C ILE A 48 -8.72 -2.32 0.67
N ASP A 49 -9.72 -2.20 -0.20
CA ASP A 49 -9.94 -3.13 -1.31
C ASP A 49 -8.81 -3.03 -2.37
N PRO A 50 -8.09 -4.14 -2.67
CA PRO A 50 -7.04 -4.21 -3.70
C PRO A 50 -7.49 -3.76 -5.10
N LEU A 51 -8.79 -3.79 -5.38
CA LEU A 51 -9.36 -3.36 -6.64
C LEU A 51 -9.51 -1.83 -6.73
N LYS A 52 -9.38 -1.09 -5.63
CA LYS A 52 -9.54 0.37 -5.59
C LYS A 52 -8.26 1.09 -6.00
N THR A 53 -8.41 2.29 -6.56
CA THR A 53 -7.28 3.08 -7.10
C THR A 53 -6.35 3.57 -6.00
N ASN A 54 -6.89 3.80 -4.81
CA ASN A 54 -6.13 4.23 -3.63
C ASN A 54 -5.25 3.12 -3.03
N PHE A 55 -5.47 1.84 -3.36
CA PHE A 55 -4.70 0.73 -2.77
C PHE A 55 -3.19 0.95 -2.88
N MET A 56 -2.69 1.21 -4.09
CA MET A 56 -1.26 1.45 -4.31
C MET A 56 -0.76 2.74 -3.66
N SER A 57 -1.61 3.76 -3.54
CA SER A 57 -1.26 5.00 -2.83
C SER A 57 -1.10 4.76 -1.32
N VAL A 58 -1.93 3.90 -0.73
CA VAL A 58 -1.81 3.53 0.69
C VAL A 58 -0.57 2.64 0.90
N VAL A 59 -0.31 1.68 0.02
CA VAL A 59 0.94 0.88 0.04
C VAL A 59 2.16 1.79 -0.04
N HIS A 60 2.14 2.79 -0.92
CA HIS A 60 3.21 3.79 -1.01
C HIS A 60 3.35 4.58 0.30
N ALA A 61 2.25 5.12 0.86
CA ALA A 61 2.28 5.90 2.09
C ALA A 61 2.83 5.11 3.29
N LEU A 62 2.43 3.84 3.42
CA LEU A 62 2.91 2.91 4.45
C LEU A 62 4.41 2.64 4.37
N ARG A 63 4.94 2.59 3.15
CA ARG A 63 6.37 2.36 2.92
C ARG A 63 7.20 3.63 3.05
N SER A 64 6.63 4.77 2.70
CA SER A 64 7.30 6.08 2.70
C SER A 64 7.32 6.77 4.06
N ILE A 65 6.48 6.33 5.01
CA ILE A 65 6.34 6.93 6.34
C ILE A 65 6.65 5.85 7.38
N SER A 66 7.36 6.19 8.45
CA SER A 66 7.58 5.22 9.54
C SER A 66 6.24 4.82 10.18
N LYS A 67 6.11 3.54 10.56
CA LYS A 67 4.89 2.99 11.17
C LYS A 67 4.36 3.87 12.32
N SER A 68 5.24 4.27 13.23
CA SER A 68 4.89 5.15 14.36
C SER A 68 4.37 6.52 13.96
N THR A 69 4.80 7.05 12.80
CA THR A 69 4.35 8.36 12.30
C THR A 69 2.97 8.28 11.68
N TRP A 70 2.67 7.19 10.97
CA TRP A 70 1.36 7.02 10.36
C TRP A 70 0.30 6.50 11.33
N GLU A 71 0.65 5.64 12.29
CA GLU A 71 -0.25 5.27 13.39
C GLU A 71 -0.71 6.50 14.16
N LYS A 72 0.20 7.43 14.50
CA LYS A 72 -0.17 8.73 15.08
C LYS A 72 -1.12 9.54 14.20
N LYS A 73 -0.90 9.55 12.88
CA LYS A 73 -1.82 10.23 11.96
C LYS A 73 -3.20 9.58 11.96
N MET A 74 -3.28 8.25 11.96
CA MET A 74 -4.56 7.53 12.03
C MET A 74 -5.28 7.79 13.35
N ASP A 75 -4.55 7.79 14.47
CA ASP A 75 -5.10 8.13 15.78
C ASP A 75 -5.66 9.57 15.77
N ASN A 76 -4.94 10.52 15.18
CA ASN A 76 -5.43 11.90 15.01
C ASN A 76 -6.65 12.01 14.07
N PHE A 77 -6.85 11.07 13.13
CA PHE A 77 -8.03 11.02 12.25
C PHE A 77 -9.23 10.29 12.88
N LEU A 78 -9.01 9.44 13.88
CA LEU A 78 -10.03 8.63 14.56
C LEU A 78 -10.44 9.16 15.94
N LEU A 79 -9.73 10.18 16.47
CA LEU A 79 -10.26 10.97 17.56
C LEU A 79 -11.45 11.79 17.04
N PRO A 80 -12.59 11.85 17.76
CA PRO A 80 -13.59 12.85 17.46
C PRO A 80 -12.89 14.20 17.45
N VAL A 81 -13.09 14.95 16.37
CA VAL A 81 -12.81 16.39 16.40
C VAL A 81 -13.77 16.93 17.44
N ASP A 82 -13.30 17.09 18.67
CA ASP A 82 -13.94 17.97 19.63
C ASP A 82 -13.74 19.39 19.09
N ASP A 83 -14.71 19.84 18.29
CA ASP A 83 -15.17 21.23 18.14
C ASP A 83 -16.50 21.27 17.36
#